data_AF-A0A412H132-F1
#
_entry.id   AF-A0A412H132-F1
#
_cell.length_a   1.000
_cell.length_b   1.000
_cell.length_c   1.000
_cell.angle_alpha   90.00
_cell.angle_beta   90.00
_cell.angle_gamma   90.00
#
_symmetry.space_group_name_H-M   'P 1'
#
loop_
_entity.id
_entity.type
_entity.pdbx_description
1 polymer ?
#
loop_
_entity_poly.entity_id
_entity_poly.type
_entity_poly.pdbx_seq_one_letter_code
_entity_poly.pdbx_strand_id
1 'polypeptide(L)'
;MADYSIISENDKQFADEFSRFVNGKMSSAKKTGIEIANDHRFLVQEKFKVAMYFIEQLAANYQKGYYDPRDEWACKLADETIKHLSEKELYYPTI
;
A
#
# COMPACT_ATOMS: atom_id res chain seq x y z
N MET A 1 -20.70 -9.29 3.49
CA MET A 1 -19.39 -8.88 2.97
C MET A 1 -19.57 -7.47 2.45
N ALA A 2 -18.78 -6.50 2.92
CA ALA A 2 -18.87 -5.14 2.37
C ALA A 2 -18.45 -5.19 0.90
N ASP A 3 -19.23 -4.55 0.03
CA ASP A 3 -18.86 -4.40 -1.37
C ASP A 3 -17.76 -3.33 -1.46
N TYR A 4 -16.51 -3.76 -1.41
CA TYR A 4 -15.33 -2.90 -1.55
C TYR A 4 -15.16 -2.36 -2.99
N SER A 5 -16.05 -2.69 -3.95
CA SER A 5 -15.95 -2.18 -5.32
C SER A 5 -16.25 -0.68 -5.42
N ILE A 6 -16.88 -0.08 -4.40
CA ILE A 6 -17.23 1.34 -4.39
C ILE A 6 -16.27 2.11 -3.46
N ILE A 7 -15.20 2.63 -4.06
CA ILE A 7 -14.29 3.59 -3.41
C ILE A 7 -14.94 4.98 -3.33
N SER A 8 -14.82 5.66 -2.18
CA SER A 8 -15.42 6.99 -1.98
C SER A 8 -14.69 8.06 -2.80
N GLU A 9 -15.35 9.19 -3.06
CA GLU A 9 -14.71 10.30 -3.78
C GLU A 9 -13.50 10.87 -3.02
N ASN A 10 -13.55 10.87 -1.68
CA ASN A 10 -12.43 11.32 -0.86
C ASN A 10 -11.22 10.39 -0.99
N ASP A 11 -11.46 9.08 -1.03
CA ASP A 11 -10.39 8.09 -1.17
C ASP A 11 -9.75 8.18 -2.57
N LYS A 12 -10.55 8.36 -3.62
CA LYS A 12 -10.05 8.63 -4.98
C LYS A 12 -9.21 9.90 -5.03
N GLN A 13 -9.71 10.99 -4.43
CA GLN A 13 -8.97 12.25 -4.38
C GLN A 13 -7.62 12.09 -3.70
N PHE A 14 -7.55 11.31 -2.61
CA PHE A 14 -6.28 11.02 -1.96
C PHE A 14 -5.34 10.19 -2.84
N ALA A 15 -5.85 9.15 -3.51
CA ALA A 15 -5.05 8.33 -4.44
C ALA A 15 -4.46 9.17 -5.59
N ASP A 16 -5.24 10.13 -6.12
CA ASP A 16 -4.78 11.08 -7.14
C ASP A 16 -3.70 12.02 -6.59
N GLU A 17 -3.88 12.57 -5.39
CA GLU A 17 -2.87 13.45 -4.78
C GLU A 17 -1.59 12.68 -4.45
N PHE A 18 -1.70 11.45 -3.98
CA PHE A 18 -0.54 10.58 -3.75
C PHE A 18 0.20 10.31 -5.06
N SER A 19 -0.50 10.02 -6.15
CA SER A 19 0.08 9.84 -7.48
C SER A 19 0.80 11.09 -7.98
N ARG A 20 0.20 12.27 -7.84
CA ARG A 20 0.83 13.56 -8.18
C ARG A 20 2.06 13.83 -7.31
N PHE A 21 2.00 13.46 -6.04
CA PHE A 21 3.10 13.62 -5.12
C PHE A 21 4.31 12.78 -5.55
N VAL A 22 4.13 11.48 -5.79
CA VAL A 22 5.23 10.58 -6.16
C VAL A 22 5.75 10.82 -7.58
N ASN A 23 4.92 11.34 -8.49
CA ASN A 23 5.28 11.60 -9.90
C ASN A 23 5.99 12.96 -10.14
N GLY A 24 6.41 13.68 -9.10
CA GLY A 24 7.21 14.89 -9.31
C GLY A 24 7.28 15.90 -8.18
N LYS A 25 6.41 15.84 -7.17
CA LYS A 25 6.52 16.74 -6.00
C LYS A 25 7.47 16.20 -4.93
N MET A 26 7.58 14.88 -4.81
CA MET A 26 8.37 14.22 -3.76
C MET A 26 9.87 14.48 -3.97
N SER A 27 10.53 15.03 -2.96
CA SER A 27 11.99 15.25 -2.98
C SER A 27 12.79 14.05 -2.45
N SER A 28 12.23 13.26 -1.52
CA SER A 28 12.89 12.07 -0.96
C SER A 28 11.89 11.13 -0.27
N ALA A 29 11.71 9.93 -0.81
CA ALA A 29 10.86 8.90 -0.20
C ALA A 29 11.27 8.58 1.25
N LYS A 30 12.58 8.53 1.53
CA LYS A 30 13.10 8.29 2.88
C LYS A 30 12.67 9.36 3.87
N LYS A 31 12.87 10.64 3.54
CA LYS A 31 12.51 11.75 4.44
C LYS A 31 11.00 11.84 4.62
N THR A 32 10.24 11.67 3.55
CA THR A 32 8.77 11.64 3.61
C THR A 32 8.25 10.51 4.48
N GLY A 33 8.82 9.31 4.38
CA GLY A 33 8.43 8.17 5.22
C GLY A 33 8.69 8.42 6.72
N ILE A 34 9.83 9.02 7.06
CA ILE A 34 10.13 9.43 8.44
C ILE A 34 9.11 10.45 8.95
N GLU A 35 8.79 11.45 8.13
CA GLU A 35 7.83 12.50 8.52
C GLU A 35 6.41 11.94 8.69
N ILE A 36 5.98 11.03 7.82
CA ILE A 36 4.68 10.36 7.93
C ILE A 36 4.55 9.58 9.26
N ALA A 37 5.66 9.02 9.76
CA ALA A 37 5.72 8.28 11.01
C ALA A 37 5.81 9.17 12.26
N ASN A 38 6.13 10.46 12.13
CA ASN A 38 6.21 11.43 13.23
C ASN A 38 4.83 12.00 13.65
N ASP A 39 3.74 11.58 13.00
CA ASP A 39 2.39 12.02 13.30
C ASP A 39 1.84 11.41 14.62
N HIS A 40 0.67 11.86 15.06
CA HIS A 40 -0.02 11.27 16.21
C HIS A 40 -0.28 9.77 15.99
N ARG A 41 -0.03 8.94 17.02
CA ARG A 41 -0.02 7.46 16.93
C ARG A 41 -1.25 6.87 16.26
N PHE A 42 -2.43 7.43 16.54
CA PHE A 42 -3.68 7.00 15.90
C PHE A 42 -3.64 7.17 14.38
N LEU A 43 -3.18 8.33 13.89
CA LEU A 43 -3.07 8.61 12.46
C LEU A 43 -2.01 7.73 11.80
N VAL A 44 -0.90 7.46 12.49
CA VAL A 44 0.13 6.53 12.01
C VAL A 44 -0.45 5.13 11.79
N GLN A 45 -1.31 4.64 12.70
CA GLN A 45 -1.95 3.34 12.56
C GLN A 45 -2.90 3.28 11.35
N GLU A 46 -3.72 4.30 11.12
CA GLU A 46 -4.61 4.34 9.94
C GLU A 46 -3.82 4.43 8.63
N LYS A 47 -2.75 5.23 8.58
CA LYS A 47 -1.85 5.28 7.42
C LYS A 47 -1.21 3.92 7.14
N PHE A 48 -0.80 3.21 8.20
CA PHE A 48 -0.21 1.88 8.05
C PHE A 48 -1.21 0.86 7.50
N LYS A 49 -2.49 0.93 7.89
CA LYS A 49 -3.54 0.07 7.29
C LYS A 49 -3.68 0.32 5.79
N VAL A 50 -3.71 1.59 5.36
CA VAL A 50 -3.75 1.93 3.92
C VAL A 50 -2.53 1.36 3.19
N ALA A 51 -1.34 1.50 3.78
CA ALA A 51 -0.11 0.94 3.22
C ALA A 51 -0.17 -0.60 3.11
N MET A 52 -0.71 -1.28 4.13
CA MET A 52 -0.85 -2.74 4.12
C MET A 52 -1.83 -3.22 3.05
N TYR A 53 -2.98 -2.58 2.87
CA TYR A 53 -3.91 -2.93 1.78
C TYR A 53 -3.32 -2.67 0.39
N PHE A 54 -2.52 -1.61 0.24
CA PHE A 54 -1.77 -1.38 -1.00
C PHE A 54 -0.76 -2.51 -1.26
N ILE A 55 0.04 -2.89 -0.26
CA ILE A 55 0.97 -4.02 -0.34
C ILE A 55 0.22 -5.31 -0.68
N GLU A 56 -0.90 -5.57 -0.03
CA GLU A 56 -1.72 -6.75 -0.27
C GLU A 56 -2.24 -6.82 -1.72
N GLN A 57 -2.74 -5.71 -2.26
CA GLN A 57 -3.16 -5.65 -3.65
C GLN A 57 -2.00 -5.90 -4.62
N LEU A 58 -0.79 -5.40 -4.32
CA LEU A 58 0.40 -5.68 -5.13
C LEU A 58 0.81 -7.16 -5.07
N ALA A 59 0.69 -7.80 -3.91
CA ALA A 59 0.90 -9.23 -3.76
C ALA A 59 -0.10 -10.03 -4.62
N ALA A 60 -1.39 -9.69 -4.54
CA ALA A 60 -2.44 -10.32 -5.34
C ALA A 60 -2.19 -10.13 -6.86
N ASN A 61 -1.72 -8.94 -7.25
CA ASN A 61 -1.32 -8.66 -8.63
C ASN A 61 -0.14 -9.52 -9.08
N TYR A 62 0.89 -9.68 -8.24
CA TYR A 62 2.03 -10.53 -8.53
C TYR A 62 1.61 -11.98 -8.77
N GLN A 63 0.80 -12.54 -7.86
CA GLN A 63 0.30 -13.92 -7.93
C GLN A 63 -0.55 -14.17 -9.17
N LYS A 64 -1.30 -13.16 -9.63
CA LYS A 64 -2.14 -13.22 -10.84
C LYS A 64 -1.38 -12.90 -12.13
N GLY A 65 -0.13 -12.45 -12.04
CA GLY A 65 0.63 -11.93 -13.18
C GLY A 65 0.14 -10.59 -13.73
N TYR A 66 -0.58 -9.82 -12.91
CA TYR A 66 -1.17 -8.51 -13.26
C TYR A 66 -0.25 -7.35 -12.86
N TYR A 67 0.96 -7.34 -13.40
CA TYR A 67 1.97 -6.30 -13.15
C TYR A 67 2.79 -6.02 -14.42
N ASP A 68 3.52 -4.92 -14.42
CA ASP A 68 4.42 -4.51 -15.50
C ASP A 68 5.89 -4.72 -15.07
N PRO A 69 6.84 -5.02 -15.97
CA PRO A 69 8.24 -5.14 -15.58
C PRO A 69 8.80 -3.93 -14.79
N ARG A 70 8.21 -2.72 -14.95
CA ARG A 70 8.58 -1.50 -14.21
C ARG A 70 8.17 -1.52 -12.74
N ASP A 71 7.13 -2.25 -12.36
CA ASP A 71 6.65 -2.36 -10.98
C ASP A 71 6.81 -3.77 -10.37
N GLU A 72 7.37 -4.72 -11.13
CA GLU A 72 7.64 -6.09 -10.68
C GLU A 72 8.37 -6.16 -9.33
N TRP A 73 9.37 -5.30 -9.13
CA TRP A 73 10.11 -5.28 -7.86
C TRP A 73 9.20 -5.04 -6.65
N ALA A 74 8.27 -4.09 -6.77
CA ALA A 74 7.32 -3.77 -5.71
C ALA A 74 6.30 -4.92 -5.52
N CYS A 75 5.77 -5.47 -6.61
CA CYS A 75 4.81 -6.57 -6.58
C CYS A 75 5.41 -7.84 -5.97
N LYS A 76 6.64 -8.21 -6.35
CA LYS A 76 7.33 -9.36 -5.78
C LYS A 76 7.62 -9.20 -4.29
N LEU A 77 8.15 -8.04 -3.88
CA LEU A 77 8.42 -7.77 -2.47
C LEU A 77 7.14 -7.77 -1.62
N ALA A 78 6.04 -7.27 -2.18
CA ALA A 78 4.76 -7.33 -1.54
C ALA A 78 4.29 -8.78 -1.32
N ASP A 79 4.37 -9.63 -2.34
CA ASP A 79 4.03 -11.05 -2.25
C ASP A 79 4.85 -11.78 -1.17
N GLU A 80 6.17 -11.59 -1.16
CA GLU A 80 7.06 -12.17 -0.14
C GLU A 80 6.72 -11.66 1.28
N THR A 81 6.41 -10.36 1.41
CA THR A 81 6.03 -9.75 2.69
C THR A 81 4.74 -10.38 3.23
N ILE A 82 3.72 -10.47 2.38
CA ILE A 82 2.42 -11.01 2.77
C ILE A 82 2.53 -12.49 3.14
N LYS A 83 3.26 -13.29 2.36
CA LYS A 83 3.52 -14.70 2.66
C LYS A 83 4.20 -14.87 4.02
N HIS A 84 5.31 -14.16 4.26
CA HIS A 84 6.07 -14.28 5.50
C HIS A 84 5.30 -13.81 6.73
N LEU A 85 4.48 -12.76 6.60
CA LEU A 85 3.62 -12.30 7.70
C LEU A 85 2.49 -13.30 7.99
N SER A 86 1.94 -13.94 6.95
CA SER A 86 0.89 -14.96 7.08
C SER A 86 1.42 -16.24 7.72
N GLU A 87 2.61 -16.71 7.30
CA GLU A 87 3.29 -17.87 7.88
C GLU A 87 3.58 -17.69 9.38
N LYS A 88 3.76 -16.45 9.83
CA LYS A 88 3.98 -16.08 11.23
C LYS A 88 2.70 -15.77 11.99
N GLU A 89 1.53 -15.91 11.38
CA GLU A 89 0.22 -15.59 11.96
C GLU A 89 0.10 -14.11 12.41
N LEU A 90 0.92 -13.22 11.82
CA LEU A 90 0.96 -11.79 12.14
C LEU A 90 0.00 -10.96 11.27
N TYR A 91 -0.40 -11.51 10.12
CA TYR A 91 -1.30 -10.85 9.19
C TYR A 91 -2.14 -11.88 8.44
N TYR A 92 -3.40 -11.52 8.16
CA TYR A 92 -4.34 -12.37 7.45
C TYR A 92 -4.87 -11.58 6.24
N PRO A 93 -4.42 -11.90 5.02
CA PRO A 93 -4.93 -11.26 3.80
C PRO A 93 -6.45 -11.40 3.66
N THR A 94 -7.05 -10.41 3.04
CA THR A 94 -8.48 -10.20 2.83
C THR A 94 -8.87 -9.95 1.36
N ILE A 95 -7.92 -9.78 0.43
CA ILE A 95 -8.07 -9.53 -1.03
C ILE A 95 -7.81 -10.80 -1.85
#